data_AF-A0A957VUC9-F1
#
_entry.id   AF-A0A957VUC9-F1
#
_cell.length_a   1.000
_cell.length_b   1.000
_cell.length_c   1.000
_cell.angle_alpha   90.00
_cell.angle_beta   90.00
_cell.angle_gamma   90.00
#
_symmetry.space_group_name_H-M   'P 1'
#
loop_
_entity.id
_entity.type
_entity.pdbx_description
1 polymer ?
#
loop_
_entity_poly.entity_id
_entity_poly.type
_entity_poly.pdbx_seq_one_letter_code
_entity_poly.pdbx_strand_id
1 'polypeptide(L)'
;MLDDQQNKWQIEPYLHVDSDNFYNPLTDRRLRNGEPGYQPLRHLYERKVMLNQILRADKDFLVQQGWLVPTPADLDRRFRLKYVSLEAHSVCNQACYFCPVSVDPRRHYFMPLELYERIAGQLADYKHTLEAVFMNNYNEPTIDKHFVKQVEILKSHGLVPAVLTNGSGLTSERIDTIIEMGGLGYLSVNLSTLNQQHYRHDRGQDHLKLVLRHLDYIKDMPVAPIMKIVVLGRGDDQHRVDYQEIAARFAGSRFQIEGFKANDRAQYLTLEMERIQPQATLRGCEQMGSRPLQHLHITAQGSCVLCCQDYGEQYVVGDLTRQTVAEVLTGSELARYRRWSYGLENAPDNFICRKCIFART
;
A
#
# COMPACT_ATOMS: atom_id res chain seq x y z
N MET A 1 -0.21 -9.64 -49.33
CA MET A 1 -0.02 -10.32 -48.02
C MET A 1 0.32 -9.28 -46.95
N LEU A 2 -0.58 -8.33 -46.69
CA LEU A 2 -0.38 -7.24 -45.72
C LEU A 2 -1.73 -6.94 -45.05
N ASP A 3 -2.29 -7.90 -44.30
CA ASP A 3 -3.50 -7.59 -43.49
C ASP A 3 -3.69 -8.44 -42.22
N ASP A 4 -2.67 -9.19 -41.77
CA ASP A 4 -2.84 -10.15 -40.67
C ASP A 4 -2.18 -9.72 -39.33
N GLN A 5 -1.73 -8.46 -39.24
CA GLN A 5 -1.17 -7.91 -38.00
C GLN A 5 -2.12 -6.99 -37.21
N GLN A 6 -3.33 -6.73 -37.73
CA GLN A 6 -4.26 -5.80 -37.08
C GLN A 6 -4.98 -6.41 -35.86
N ASN A 7 -5.16 -7.74 -35.80
CA ASN A 7 -5.82 -8.46 -34.69
C ASN A 7 -4.89 -8.89 -33.54
N LYS A 8 -3.64 -8.41 -33.50
CA LYS A 8 -2.64 -8.82 -32.50
C LYS A 8 -2.58 -7.93 -31.26
N TRP A 9 -3.45 -6.94 -31.11
CA TRP A 9 -3.36 -5.97 -30.01
C TRP A 9 -4.71 -5.79 -29.32
N GLN A 10 -4.66 -5.54 -28.01
CA GLN A 10 -5.80 -5.22 -27.17
C GLN A 10 -5.46 -4.04 -26.26
N ILE A 11 -6.48 -3.38 -25.70
CA ILE A 11 -6.30 -2.44 -24.60
C ILE A 11 -5.71 -3.20 -23.42
N GLU A 12 -4.74 -2.60 -22.72
CA GLU A 12 -4.23 -3.13 -21.45
C GLU A 12 -5.42 -3.41 -20.49
N PRO A 13 -5.69 -4.66 -20.11
CA PRO A 13 -6.86 -5.01 -19.30
C PRO A 13 -6.77 -4.50 -17.86
N TYR A 14 -5.58 -4.11 -17.39
CA TYR A 14 -5.32 -3.68 -16.03
C TYR A 14 -5.34 -2.15 -15.82
N LEU A 15 -6.09 -1.40 -16.63
CA LEU A 15 -6.18 0.06 -16.52
C LEU A 15 -7.16 0.51 -15.43
N HIS A 16 -6.81 1.58 -14.72
CA HIS A 16 -7.79 2.38 -13.99
C HIS A 16 -8.33 3.45 -14.94
N VAL A 17 -9.65 3.43 -15.14
CA VAL A 17 -10.32 4.37 -16.04
C VAL A 17 -11.23 5.26 -15.22
N ASP A 18 -10.97 6.57 -15.28
CA ASP A 18 -11.84 7.62 -14.75
C ASP A 18 -12.53 8.36 -15.91
N SER A 19 -13.31 9.39 -15.63
CA SER A 19 -13.96 10.23 -16.65
C SER A 19 -12.97 11.07 -17.46
N ASP A 20 -11.88 11.52 -16.83
CA ASP A 20 -10.93 12.49 -17.38
C ASP A 20 -9.51 11.95 -17.56
N ASN A 21 -9.24 10.72 -17.13
CA ASN A 21 -7.91 10.13 -17.24
C ASN A 21 -7.91 8.58 -17.28
N PHE A 22 -6.83 8.04 -17.79
CA PHE A 22 -6.43 6.63 -17.66
C PHE A 22 -5.17 6.55 -16.81
N TYR A 23 -5.09 5.56 -15.93
CA TYR A 23 -3.87 5.21 -15.23
C TYR A 23 -3.54 3.75 -15.47
N ASN A 24 -2.29 3.49 -15.85
CA ASN A 24 -1.76 2.15 -16.06
C ASN A 24 -0.84 1.77 -14.90
N PRO A 25 -1.26 0.91 -13.95
CA PRO A 25 -0.45 0.50 -12.81
C PRO A 25 0.81 -0.30 -13.22
N LEU A 26 0.79 -0.99 -14.36
CA LEU A 26 1.94 -1.78 -14.84
C LEU A 26 3.06 -0.91 -15.43
N THR A 27 2.74 0.27 -15.93
CA THR A 27 3.73 1.25 -16.42
C THR A 27 3.90 2.45 -15.50
N ASP A 28 3.00 2.60 -14.51
CA ASP A 28 2.89 3.75 -13.60
C ASP A 28 2.72 5.09 -14.34
N ARG A 29 2.04 5.04 -15.49
CA ARG A 29 1.75 6.19 -16.33
C ARG A 29 0.30 6.62 -16.19
N ARG A 30 0.07 7.93 -16.32
CA ARG A 30 -1.26 8.53 -16.43
C ARG A 30 -1.38 9.20 -17.80
N LEU A 31 -2.54 9.05 -18.44
CA LEU A 31 -2.92 9.73 -19.67
C LEU A 31 -4.18 10.55 -19.40
N ARG A 32 -4.06 11.87 -19.50
CA ARG A 32 -5.10 12.83 -19.14
C ARG A 32 -5.84 13.35 -20.37
N ASN A 33 -7.07 13.82 -20.17
CA ASN A 33 -7.81 14.49 -21.21
C ASN A 33 -7.02 15.70 -21.75
N GLY A 34 -6.90 15.77 -23.08
CA GLY A 34 -6.09 16.75 -23.80
C GLY A 34 -4.70 16.27 -24.20
N GLU A 35 -4.20 15.16 -23.65
CA GLU A 35 -2.90 14.60 -24.04
C GLU A 35 -3.00 13.75 -25.33
N PRO A 36 -1.93 13.69 -26.16
CA PRO A 36 -1.88 12.80 -27.32
C PRO A 36 -2.22 11.35 -26.96
N GLY A 37 -3.06 10.70 -27.77
CA GLY A 37 -3.51 9.32 -27.53
C GLY A 37 -4.72 9.18 -26.59
N TYR A 38 -5.08 10.19 -25.79
CA TYR A 38 -6.23 10.09 -24.88
C TYR A 38 -7.54 9.84 -25.62
N GLN A 39 -7.87 10.67 -26.61
CA GLN A 39 -9.13 10.55 -27.36
C GLN A 39 -9.21 9.23 -28.15
N PRO A 40 -8.16 8.81 -28.89
CA PRO A 40 -8.13 7.48 -29.51
C PRO A 40 -8.37 6.34 -28.51
N LEU A 41 -7.66 6.34 -27.35
CA LEU A 41 -7.82 5.29 -26.34
C LEU A 41 -9.23 5.30 -25.73
N ARG A 42 -9.78 6.48 -25.43
CA ARG A 42 -11.15 6.65 -24.92
C ARG A 42 -12.17 6.07 -25.88
N HIS A 43 -12.08 6.39 -27.17
CA HIS A 43 -12.99 5.87 -28.19
C HIS A 43 -12.88 4.35 -28.34
N LEU A 44 -11.67 3.78 -28.25
CA LEU A 44 -11.47 2.32 -28.26
C LEU A 44 -12.10 1.68 -27.01
N TYR A 45 -11.84 2.23 -25.82
CA TYR A 45 -12.35 1.72 -24.55
C TYR A 45 -13.88 1.73 -24.49
N GLU A 46 -14.49 2.80 -24.99
CA GLU A 46 -15.96 2.96 -25.09
C GLU A 46 -16.56 2.20 -26.29
N ARG A 47 -15.74 1.49 -27.07
CA ARG A 47 -16.15 0.75 -28.27
C ARG A 47 -16.84 1.62 -29.32
N LYS A 48 -16.50 2.91 -29.37
CA LYS A 48 -16.96 3.86 -30.40
C LYS A 48 -16.23 3.67 -31.73
N VAL A 49 -14.99 3.19 -31.66
CA VAL A 49 -14.16 2.86 -32.82
C VAL A 49 -13.47 1.50 -32.60
N MET A 50 -13.11 0.85 -33.69
CA MET A 50 -12.29 -0.36 -33.73
C MET A 50 -10.81 -0.01 -33.89
N LEU A 51 -9.91 -0.92 -33.49
CA LEU A 51 -8.46 -0.67 -33.55
C LEU A 51 -7.94 -0.37 -34.97
N ASN A 52 -8.57 -0.93 -36.00
CA ASN A 52 -8.22 -0.67 -37.40
C ASN A 52 -8.75 0.69 -37.92
N GLN A 53 -9.56 1.41 -37.13
CA GLN A 53 -10.13 2.71 -37.49
C GLN A 53 -9.35 3.90 -36.90
N ILE A 54 -8.40 3.66 -35.98
CA ILE A 54 -7.55 4.73 -35.43
C ILE A 54 -6.34 4.98 -36.33
N LEU A 55 -5.80 6.20 -36.28
CA LEU A 55 -4.62 6.55 -37.07
C LEU A 55 -3.41 5.70 -36.65
N ARG A 56 -2.55 5.36 -37.61
CA ARG A 56 -1.34 4.59 -37.34
C ARG A 56 -0.44 5.24 -36.28
N ALA A 57 -0.28 6.56 -36.35
CA ALA A 57 0.51 7.31 -35.37
C ALA A 57 -0.06 7.20 -33.94
N ASP A 58 -1.39 7.26 -33.79
CA ASP A 58 -2.04 7.06 -32.48
C ASP A 58 -1.84 5.64 -31.98
N LYS A 59 -1.99 4.64 -32.86
CA LYS A 59 -1.75 3.23 -32.50
C LYS A 59 -0.32 3.01 -32.03
N ASP A 60 0.66 3.51 -32.79
CA ASP A 60 2.08 3.36 -32.48
C ASP A 60 2.41 4.04 -31.14
N PHE A 61 1.86 5.22 -30.89
CA PHE A 61 1.96 5.90 -29.58
C PHE A 61 1.36 5.04 -28.46
N LEU A 62 0.12 4.56 -28.63
CA LEU A 62 -0.55 3.77 -27.60
C LEU A 62 0.19 2.45 -27.29
N VAL A 63 0.78 1.81 -28.30
CA VAL A 63 1.64 0.63 -28.12
C VAL A 63 2.92 0.99 -27.37
N GLN A 64 3.64 2.02 -27.81
CA GLN A 64 4.92 2.43 -27.21
C GLN A 64 4.76 2.83 -25.74
N GLN A 65 3.63 3.44 -25.39
CA GLN A 65 3.33 3.87 -24.02
C GLN A 65 2.66 2.77 -23.16
N GLY A 66 2.39 1.59 -23.73
CA GLY A 66 1.83 0.44 -23.03
C GLY A 66 0.32 0.55 -22.74
N TRP A 67 -0.42 1.37 -23.49
CA TRP A 67 -1.88 1.43 -23.46
C TRP A 67 -2.52 0.31 -24.30
N LEU A 68 -1.81 -0.12 -25.35
CA LEU A 68 -2.12 -1.31 -26.13
C LEU A 68 -1.03 -2.37 -25.92
N VAL A 69 -1.45 -3.62 -25.76
CA VAL A 69 -0.58 -4.78 -25.51
C VAL A 69 -0.88 -5.92 -26.48
N PRO A 70 0.09 -6.80 -26.77
CA PRO A 70 -0.13 -7.88 -27.72
C PRO A 70 -1.15 -8.92 -27.21
N THR A 71 -1.75 -9.67 -28.14
CA THR A 71 -2.71 -10.76 -27.87
C THR A 71 -2.23 -12.06 -28.53
N PRO A 72 -2.20 -13.21 -27.82
CA PRO A 72 -2.34 -13.32 -26.37
C PRO A 72 -1.06 -12.84 -25.66
N ALA A 73 -1.22 -12.22 -24.50
CA ALA A 73 -0.11 -11.90 -23.62
C ALA A 73 -0.40 -12.49 -22.23
N ASP A 74 0.64 -13.01 -21.58
CA ASP A 74 0.61 -13.41 -20.17
C ASP A 74 0.68 -12.15 -19.31
N LEU A 75 -0.46 -11.46 -19.22
CA LEU A 75 -0.57 -10.13 -18.61
C LEU A 75 -0.79 -10.22 -17.11
N ASP A 76 -1.39 -11.31 -16.65
CA ASP A 76 -1.74 -11.57 -15.26
C ASP A 76 -0.52 -11.86 -14.38
N ARG A 77 0.60 -12.30 -14.96
CA ARG A 77 1.88 -12.43 -14.25
C ARG A 77 2.74 -11.16 -14.26
N ARG A 78 2.38 -10.14 -15.06
CA ARG A 78 3.11 -8.86 -15.07
C ARG A 78 2.81 -8.06 -13.80
N PHE A 79 3.81 -7.31 -13.38
CA PHE A 79 3.73 -6.44 -12.21
C PHE A 79 4.68 -5.26 -12.35
N ARG A 80 4.50 -4.26 -11.49
CA ARG A 80 5.48 -3.18 -11.29
C ARG A 80 5.60 -2.94 -9.80
N LEU A 81 6.52 -3.64 -9.15
CA LEU A 81 6.66 -3.58 -7.70
C LEU A 81 7.14 -2.17 -7.29
N LYS A 82 6.27 -1.44 -6.60
CA LYS A 82 6.53 -0.08 -6.09
C LYS A 82 6.69 -0.05 -4.58
N TYR A 83 5.92 -0.86 -3.87
CA TYR A 83 5.93 -0.85 -2.41
C TYR A 83 5.90 -2.26 -1.85
N VAL A 84 6.60 -2.47 -0.75
CA VAL A 84 6.55 -3.73 0.00
C VAL A 84 6.17 -3.42 1.43
N SER A 85 5.20 -4.14 1.98
CA SER A 85 5.02 -4.24 3.43
C SER A 85 5.81 -5.45 3.92
N LEU A 86 6.85 -5.22 4.71
CA LEU A 86 7.67 -6.27 5.30
C LEU A 86 7.56 -6.21 6.83
N GLU A 87 6.69 -7.05 7.37
CA GLU A 87 6.47 -7.17 8.80
C GLU A 87 7.57 -8.02 9.44
N ALA A 88 8.35 -7.46 10.37
CA ALA A 88 9.42 -8.19 11.05
C ALA A 88 8.90 -9.01 12.25
N HIS A 89 7.76 -8.64 12.84
CA HIS A 89 7.16 -9.32 13.97
C HIS A 89 5.66 -9.05 14.01
N SER A 90 4.87 -9.87 14.70
CA SER A 90 3.40 -9.74 14.74
C SER A 90 2.85 -8.89 15.90
N VAL A 91 3.73 -8.26 16.68
CA VAL A 91 3.40 -7.63 17.98
C VAL A 91 3.16 -6.14 17.85
N CYS A 92 2.14 -5.62 18.54
CA CYS A 92 1.94 -4.19 18.78
C CYS A 92 1.69 -3.96 20.28
N ASN A 93 2.20 -2.86 20.83
CA ASN A 93 1.99 -2.47 22.23
C ASN A 93 0.73 -1.62 22.44
N GLN A 94 -0.18 -1.56 21.46
CA GLN A 94 -1.47 -0.86 21.55
C GLN A 94 -2.59 -1.76 21.01
N ALA A 95 -3.81 -1.49 21.43
CA ALA A 95 -5.02 -2.21 21.03
C ALA A 95 -6.04 -1.20 20.48
N CYS A 96 -5.71 -0.58 19.35
CA CYS A 96 -6.53 0.51 18.79
C CYS A 96 -7.92 0.01 18.37
N TYR A 97 -8.98 0.78 18.64
CA TYR A 97 -10.36 0.39 18.29
C TYR A 97 -10.57 0.16 16.77
N PHE A 98 -9.76 0.83 15.94
CA PHE A 98 -9.76 0.72 14.47
C PHE A 98 -8.73 -0.28 13.92
N CYS A 99 -8.20 -1.18 14.76
CA CYS A 99 -7.19 -2.16 14.36
C CYS A 99 -7.67 -3.59 14.66
N PRO A 100 -7.62 -4.53 13.70
CA PRO A 100 -7.97 -5.94 13.93
C PRO A 100 -7.22 -6.60 15.10
N VAL A 101 -5.99 -6.15 15.38
CA VAL A 101 -5.18 -6.66 16.51
C VAL A 101 -5.87 -6.51 17.86
N SER A 102 -6.75 -5.51 18.03
CA SER A 102 -7.47 -5.33 19.29
C SER A 102 -8.62 -6.32 19.50
N VAL A 103 -9.14 -6.92 18.42
CA VAL A 103 -10.28 -7.84 18.46
C VAL A 103 -9.88 -9.30 18.22
N ASP A 104 -8.86 -9.54 17.39
CA ASP A 104 -8.32 -10.88 17.09
C ASP A 104 -6.78 -10.85 17.14
N PRO A 105 -6.17 -10.79 18.33
CA PRO A 105 -4.72 -10.64 18.46
C PRO A 105 -3.97 -11.87 17.94
N ARG A 106 -3.02 -11.65 17.02
CA ARG A 106 -2.16 -12.71 16.47
C ARG A 106 -1.17 -13.24 17.50
N ARG A 107 -0.79 -14.51 17.34
CA ARG A 107 0.31 -15.12 18.10
C ARG A 107 1.59 -14.31 17.90
N HIS A 108 2.32 -14.05 18.99
CA HIS A 108 3.62 -13.40 18.93
C HIS A 108 4.61 -14.24 18.10
N TYR A 109 5.19 -13.60 17.10
CA TYR A 109 6.21 -14.16 16.24
C TYR A 109 7.18 -13.06 15.85
N PHE A 110 8.45 -13.40 15.78
CA PHE A 110 9.54 -12.53 15.36
C PHE A 110 10.29 -13.24 14.24
N MET A 111 10.33 -12.62 13.07
CA MET A 111 11.07 -13.11 11.92
C MET A 111 12.56 -13.21 12.27
N PRO A 112 13.23 -14.33 11.99
CA PRO A 112 14.69 -14.41 12.10
C PRO A 112 15.35 -13.36 11.20
N LEU A 113 16.40 -12.70 11.69
CA LEU A 113 17.10 -11.66 10.92
C LEU A 113 17.68 -12.22 9.62
N GLU A 114 18.07 -13.49 9.59
CA GLU A 114 18.58 -14.17 8.39
C GLU A 114 17.51 -14.28 7.30
N LEU A 115 16.24 -14.49 7.68
CA LEU A 115 15.13 -14.48 6.73
C LEU A 115 14.85 -13.05 6.27
N TYR A 116 14.86 -12.08 7.17
CA TYR A 116 14.64 -10.66 6.85
C TYR A 116 15.69 -10.14 5.85
N GLU A 117 16.97 -10.43 6.09
CA GLU A 117 18.09 -10.07 5.21
C GLU A 117 18.00 -10.79 3.86
N ARG A 118 17.65 -12.08 3.84
CA ARG A 118 17.42 -12.80 2.58
C ARG A 118 16.30 -12.18 1.75
N ILE A 119 15.20 -11.78 2.37
CA ILE A 119 14.09 -11.10 1.69
C ILE A 119 14.56 -9.74 1.15
N ALA A 120 15.24 -8.92 1.97
CA ALA A 120 15.80 -7.64 1.55
C ALA A 120 16.74 -7.79 0.34
N GLY A 121 17.62 -8.80 0.36
CA GLY A 121 18.49 -9.12 -0.76
C GLY A 121 17.75 -9.40 -2.06
N GLN A 122 16.64 -10.13 -2.02
CA GLN A 122 15.81 -10.38 -3.21
C GLN A 122 15.01 -9.15 -3.66
N LEU A 123 14.60 -8.29 -2.73
CA LEU A 123 13.94 -7.03 -3.07
C LEU A 123 14.87 -6.05 -3.80
N ALA A 124 16.19 -6.18 -3.60
CA ALA A 124 17.19 -5.34 -4.25
C ALA A 124 17.15 -5.43 -5.79
N ASP A 125 16.71 -6.58 -6.35
CA ASP A 125 16.51 -6.76 -7.80
C ASP A 125 15.45 -5.80 -8.37
N TYR A 126 14.59 -5.26 -7.52
CA TYR A 126 13.49 -4.37 -7.89
C TYR A 126 13.73 -2.90 -7.50
N LYS A 127 14.92 -2.54 -7.00
CA LYS A 127 15.23 -1.18 -6.49
C LYS A 127 14.96 -0.03 -7.48
N HIS A 128 14.91 -0.32 -8.77
CA HIS A 128 14.63 0.69 -9.81
C HIS A 128 13.16 1.07 -9.93
N THR A 129 12.25 0.24 -9.44
CA THR A 129 10.80 0.53 -9.40
C THR A 129 10.27 0.61 -7.98
N LEU A 130 10.94 -0.04 -7.03
CA LEU A 130 10.57 -0.07 -5.63
C LEU A 130 10.90 1.28 -4.96
N GLU A 131 9.86 2.02 -4.61
CA GLU A 131 9.95 3.34 -3.98
C GLU A 131 10.13 3.25 -2.46
N ALA A 132 9.54 2.24 -1.81
CA ALA A 132 9.69 2.06 -0.37
C ALA A 132 9.42 0.63 0.12
N VAL A 133 10.11 0.26 1.19
CA VAL A 133 9.81 -0.91 2.02
C VAL A 133 9.22 -0.43 3.35
N PHE A 134 7.92 -0.54 3.48
CA PHE A 134 7.18 -0.27 4.71
C PHE A 134 7.42 -1.38 5.72
N MET A 135 7.97 -1.05 6.87
CA MET A 135 8.36 -2.04 7.91
C MET A 135 7.18 -2.52 8.77
N ASN A 136 5.95 -2.38 8.26
CA ASN A 136 4.72 -2.64 8.99
C ASN A 136 3.73 -3.49 8.18
N ASN A 137 2.95 -4.28 8.91
CA ASN A 137 1.63 -4.72 8.46
C ASN A 137 0.61 -4.42 9.56
N TYR A 138 0.66 -5.18 10.67
CA TYR A 138 -0.19 -4.97 11.85
C TYR A 138 0.62 -4.96 13.16
N ASN A 139 1.90 -4.64 13.08
CA ASN A 139 2.84 -4.54 14.20
C ASN A 139 3.16 -3.08 14.54
N GLU A 140 3.88 -2.88 15.65
CA GLU A 140 4.58 -1.64 15.95
C GLU A 140 6.07 -1.81 15.65
N PRO A 141 6.60 -1.31 14.52
CA PRO A 141 7.99 -1.58 14.14
C PRO A 141 9.00 -1.01 15.13
N THR A 142 8.70 0.15 15.72
CA THR A 142 9.67 0.90 16.51
C THR A 142 9.90 0.32 17.90
N ILE A 143 9.06 -0.59 18.39
CA ILE A 143 9.31 -1.28 19.67
C ILE A 143 10.24 -2.49 19.53
N ASP A 144 10.51 -2.94 18.31
CA ASP A 144 11.43 -4.06 18.08
C ASP A 144 12.85 -3.67 18.50
N LYS A 145 13.51 -4.55 19.26
CA LYS A 145 14.93 -4.40 19.62
C LYS A 145 15.83 -4.41 18.39
N HIS A 146 15.39 -5.02 17.30
CA HIS A 146 16.10 -5.07 16.03
C HIS A 146 15.71 -3.96 15.04
N PHE A 147 14.86 -3.01 15.41
CA PHE A 147 14.36 -1.96 14.51
C PHE A 147 15.49 -1.22 13.76
N VAL A 148 16.49 -0.72 14.48
CA VAL A 148 17.64 -0.01 13.87
C VAL A 148 18.44 -0.93 12.94
N LYS A 149 18.63 -2.20 13.33
CA LYS A 149 19.33 -3.20 12.51
C LYS A 149 18.55 -3.53 11.22
N GLN A 150 17.23 -3.59 11.29
CA GLN A 150 16.38 -3.81 10.11
C GLN A 150 16.46 -2.61 9.14
N VAL A 151 16.50 -1.38 9.65
CA VAL A 151 16.76 -0.17 8.84
C VAL A 151 18.12 -0.26 8.15
N GLU A 152 19.17 -0.66 8.87
CA GLU A 152 20.51 -0.86 8.33
C GLU A 152 20.53 -1.90 7.19
N ILE A 153 19.90 -3.07 7.40
CA ILE A 153 19.80 -4.14 6.39
C ILE A 153 19.11 -3.64 5.12
N LEU A 154 17.98 -2.94 5.23
CA LEU A 154 17.29 -2.42 4.06
C LEU A 154 18.17 -1.42 3.29
N LYS A 155 18.85 -0.52 4.00
CA LYS A 155 19.76 0.46 3.40
C LYS A 155 20.98 -0.18 2.74
N SER A 156 21.57 -1.22 3.34
CA SER A 156 22.75 -1.91 2.76
C SER A 156 22.42 -2.58 1.42
N HIS A 157 21.16 -2.97 1.21
CA HIS A 157 20.65 -3.46 -0.07
C HIS A 157 20.18 -2.36 -1.04
N GLY A 158 20.38 -1.08 -0.70
CA GLY A 158 19.95 0.06 -1.51
C GLY A 158 18.43 0.27 -1.53
N LEU A 159 17.72 -0.28 -0.54
CA LEU A 159 16.27 -0.11 -0.38
C LEU A 159 15.98 1.12 0.47
N VAL A 160 14.75 1.62 0.36
CA VAL A 160 14.29 2.82 1.06
C VAL A 160 13.34 2.42 2.20
N PRO A 161 13.80 2.45 3.47
CA PRO A 161 12.94 2.10 4.61
C PRO A 161 11.86 3.16 4.82
N ALA A 162 10.62 2.72 5.02
CA ALA A 162 9.48 3.56 5.36
C ALA A 162 8.79 3.02 6.63
N VAL A 163 8.34 3.91 7.50
CA VAL A 163 7.83 3.54 8.83
C VAL A 163 6.46 4.17 9.06
N LEU A 164 5.47 3.32 9.33
CA LEU A 164 4.22 3.69 10.00
C LEU A 164 4.32 3.22 11.46
N THR A 165 4.07 4.11 12.42
CA THR A 165 4.28 3.84 13.85
C THR A 165 3.26 4.55 14.72
N ASN A 166 3.01 4.04 15.92
CA ASN A 166 2.30 4.72 17.00
C ASN A 166 3.19 5.69 17.80
N GLY A 167 4.49 5.73 17.51
CA GLY A 167 5.48 6.66 18.05
C GLY A 167 6.09 6.27 19.41
N SER A 168 5.63 5.18 20.03
CA SER A 168 6.07 4.80 21.38
C SER A 168 7.52 4.28 21.44
N GLY A 169 8.08 3.81 20.33
CA GLY A 169 9.46 3.31 20.25
C GLY A 169 10.47 4.25 19.58
N LEU A 170 10.06 5.49 19.26
CA LEU A 170 10.90 6.53 18.63
C LEU A 170 11.85 7.21 19.63
N THR A 171 12.62 6.42 20.39
CA THR A 171 13.61 6.97 21.33
C THR A 171 14.65 7.82 20.59
N SER A 172 15.19 8.85 21.27
CA SER A 172 16.19 9.75 20.68
C SER A 172 17.40 8.99 20.12
N GLU A 173 17.95 8.04 20.89
CA GLU A 173 19.09 7.19 20.47
C GLU A 173 18.84 6.48 19.13
N ARG A 174 17.65 5.89 18.95
CA ARG A 174 17.29 5.19 17.71
C ARG A 174 17.17 6.17 16.55
N ILE A 175 16.54 7.32 16.80
CA ILE A 175 16.34 8.34 15.77
C ILE A 175 17.66 8.97 15.33
N ASP A 176 18.53 9.30 16.28
CA ASP A 176 19.86 9.83 16.00
C ASP A 176 20.66 8.85 15.14
N THR A 177 20.68 7.58 15.53
CA THR A 177 21.34 6.51 14.74
C THR A 177 20.75 6.39 13.34
N ILE A 178 19.42 6.50 13.18
CA ILE A 178 18.77 6.44 11.87
C ILE A 178 19.11 7.67 11.01
N ILE A 179 19.18 8.86 11.61
CA ILE A 179 19.58 10.10 10.91
C ILE A 179 21.04 9.99 10.45
N GLU A 180 21.93 9.47 11.29
CA GLU A 180 23.33 9.19 10.93
C GLU A 180 23.44 8.23 9.73
N MET A 181 22.52 7.27 9.62
CA MET A 181 22.39 6.39 8.45
C MET A 181 21.72 7.06 7.23
N GLY A 182 21.48 8.37 7.26
CA GLY A 182 20.84 9.13 6.18
C GLY A 182 19.30 9.12 6.22
N GLY A 183 18.70 8.84 7.38
CA GLY A 183 17.26 8.95 7.62
C GLY A 183 16.39 7.86 6.97
N LEU A 184 15.09 7.95 7.14
CA LEU A 184 14.09 7.11 6.48
C LEU A 184 13.64 7.75 5.16
N GLY A 185 13.01 6.98 4.28
CA GLY A 185 12.31 7.54 3.12
C GLY A 185 10.95 8.15 3.48
N TYR A 186 10.30 7.64 4.51
CA TYR A 186 8.98 8.10 4.95
C TYR A 186 8.76 7.77 6.43
N LEU A 187 8.22 8.71 7.19
CA LEU A 187 7.80 8.51 8.58
C LEU A 187 6.36 9.00 8.75
N SER A 188 5.48 8.15 9.25
CA SER A 188 4.13 8.55 9.65
C SER A 188 3.82 8.04 11.05
N VAL A 189 3.49 8.97 11.94
CA VAL A 189 3.07 8.66 13.29
C VAL A 189 1.55 8.77 13.38
N ASN A 190 0.89 7.71 13.85
CA ASN A 190 -0.54 7.75 14.08
C ASN A 190 -0.85 8.22 15.51
N LEU A 191 -1.49 9.39 15.63
CA LEU A 191 -1.86 10.03 16.89
C LEU A 191 -3.34 10.43 16.80
N SER A 192 -4.20 9.86 17.64
CA SER A 192 -5.66 10.05 17.49
C SER A 192 -6.17 11.31 18.18
N THR A 193 -5.51 11.74 19.26
CA THR A 193 -5.97 12.84 20.12
C THR A 193 -4.85 13.31 21.05
N LEU A 194 -4.96 14.56 21.53
CA LEU A 194 -4.13 15.09 22.62
C LEU A 194 -4.78 14.92 24.00
N ASN A 195 -6.04 14.46 24.05
CA ASN A 195 -6.73 14.17 25.30
C ASN A 195 -6.30 12.79 25.83
N GLN A 196 -5.73 12.75 27.04
CA GLN A 196 -5.20 11.51 27.62
C GLN A 196 -6.27 10.43 27.84
N GLN A 197 -7.49 10.82 28.23
CA GLN A 197 -8.59 9.86 28.45
C GLN A 197 -9.07 9.28 27.12
N HIS A 198 -9.25 10.12 26.10
CA HIS A 198 -9.60 9.67 24.74
C HIS A 198 -8.49 8.80 24.16
N TYR A 199 -7.22 9.17 24.34
CA TYR A 199 -6.08 8.38 23.87
C TYR A 199 -6.09 6.98 24.50
N ARG A 200 -6.27 6.89 25.82
CA ARG A 200 -6.35 5.61 26.53
C ARG A 200 -7.52 4.76 26.03
N HIS A 201 -8.68 5.38 25.78
CA HIS A 201 -9.83 4.70 25.21
C HIS A 201 -9.54 4.19 23.80
N ASP A 202 -9.03 5.06 22.92
CA ASP A 202 -8.82 4.75 21.51
C ASP A 202 -7.74 3.71 21.28
N ARG A 203 -6.67 3.75 22.08
CA ARG A 203 -5.44 2.97 21.91
C ARG A 203 -5.35 1.75 22.82
N GLY A 204 -6.24 1.64 23.82
CA GLY A 204 -6.21 0.62 24.86
C GLY A 204 -5.03 0.73 25.84
N GLN A 205 -4.14 1.71 25.66
CA GLN A 205 -2.95 1.95 26.48
C GLN A 205 -2.67 3.45 26.58
N ASP A 206 -1.98 3.87 27.64
CA ASP A 206 -1.67 5.29 27.89
C ASP A 206 -0.20 5.61 27.63
N HIS A 207 0.16 5.66 26.34
CA HIS A 207 1.49 6.05 25.88
C HIS A 207 1.60 7.53 25.49
N LEU A 208 0.53 8.33 25.65
CA LEU A 208 0.44 9.67 25.07
C LEU A 208 1.62 10.56 25.49
N LYS A 209 1.94 10.63 26.79
CA LYS A 209 3.05 11.46 27.30
C LYS A 209 4.41 11.04 26.72
N LEU A 210 4.62 9.74 26.53
CA LEU A 210 5.84 9.20 25.93
C LEU A 210 5.91 9.56 24.44
N VAL A 211 4.83 9.33 23.71
CA VAL A 211 4.73 9.65 22.28
C VAL A 211 4.94 11.14 22.04
N LEU A 212 4.30 12.02 22.83
CA LEU A 212 4.48 13.46 22.70
C LEU A 212 5.93 13.89 22.98
N ARG A 213 6.61 13.26 23.94
CA ARG A 213 8.04 13.52 24.18
C ARG A 213 8.90 13.17 22.96
N HIS A 214 8.66 12.02 22.34
CA HIS A 214 9.39 11.62 21.13
C HIS A 214 9.07 12.56 19.96
N LEU A 215 7.79 12.90 19.77
CA LEU A 215 7.38 13.83 18.71
C LEU A 215 7.98 15.22 18.90
N ASP A 216 7.96 15.76 20.13
CA ASP A 216 8.54 17.06 20.46
C ASP A 216 10.06 17.09 20.20
N TYR A 217 10.75 15.96 20.41
CA TYR A 217 12.17 15.82 20.11
C TYR A 217 12.45 15.86 18.59
N ILE A 218 11.67 15.13 17.79
CA ILE A 218 11.95 14.96 16.35
C ILE A 218 11.27 15.98 15.43
N LYS A 219 10.35 16.80 15.93
CA LYS A 219 9.48 17.66 15.11
C LYS A 219 10.20 18.59 14.13
N ASP A 220 11.43 19.00 14.45
CA ASP A 220 12.24 19.91 13.63
C ASP A 220 13.42 19.19 12.94
N MET A 221 13.58 17.88 13.18
CA MET A 221 14.68 17.07 12.66
C MET A 221 14.35 16.43 11.30
N PRO A 222 15.33 16.28 10.38
CA PRO A 222 15.11 15.66 9.07
C PRO A 222 15.12 14.13 9.15
N VAL A 223 14.25 13.53 9.97
CA VAL A 223 14.17 12.06 10.12
C VAL A 223 13.81 11.38 8.80
N ALA A 224 12.94 12.01 8.02
CA ALA A 224 12.54 11.59 6.69
C ALA A 224 12.24 12.82 5.81
N PRO A 225 12.29 12.72 4.47
CA PRO A 225 11.86 13.80 3.58
C PRO A 225 10.35 14.06 3.70
N ILE A 226 9.56 13.01 3.99
CA ILE A 226 8.13 13.13 4.27
C ILE A 226 7.88 12.62 5.68
N MET A 227 7.42 13.53 6.54
CA MET A 227 7.02 13.25 7.92
C MET A 227 5.55 13.60 8.08
N LYS A 228 4.74 12.65 8.52
CA LYS A 228 3.30 12.86 8.76
C LYS A 228 2.88 12.53 10.17
N ILE A 229 1.91 13.27 10.69
CA ILE A 229 1.05 12.79 11.78
C ILE A 229 -0.32 12.53 11.19
N VAL A 230 -0.76 11.28 11.29
CA VAL A 230 -2.06 10.84 10.80
C VAL A 230 -3.02 10.73 11.97
N VAL A 231 -4.09 11.50 11.93
CA VAL A 231 -5.20 11.47 12.87
C VAL A 231 -6.28 10.56 12.28
N LEU A 232 -6.46 9.38 12.90
CA LEU A 232 -7.53 8.45 12.53
C LEU A 232 -8.69 8.60 13.51
N GLY A 233 -9.89 8.70 12.98
CA GLY A 233 -11.10 8.78 13.79
C GLY A 233 -12.36 8.38 13.02
N ARG A 234 -13.53 8.58 13.63
CA ARG A 234 -14.83 8.22 13.03
C ARG A 234 -15.30 9.19 11.95
N GLY A 235 -14.71 10.39 11.89
CA GLY A 235 -15.19 11.46 11.01
C GLY A 235 -16.38 12.24 11.58
N ASP A 236 -16.58 12.15 12.89
CA ASP A 236 -17.52 12.94 13.68
C ASP A 236 -16.89 14.28 14.14
N ASP A 237 -17.65 15.06 14.90
CA ASP A 237 -17.18 16.35 15.43
C ASP A 237 -15.98 16.20 16.37
N GLN A 238 -15.93 15.13 17.16
CA GLN A 238 -14.80 14.87 18.05
C GLN A 238 -13.52 14.64 17.24
N HIS A 239 -13.56 13.81 16.20
CA HIS A 239 -12.43 13.61 15.30
C HIS A 239 -11.96 14.91 14.65
N ARG A 240 -12.88 15.81 14.27
CA ARG A 240 -12.53 17.13 13.73
C ARG A 240 -11.82 18.02 14.75
N VAL A 241 -12.25 18.01 16.01
CA VAL A 241 -11.59 18.73 17.11
C VAL A 241 -10.19 18.18 17.33
N ASP A 242 -10.05 16.86 17.45
CA ASP A 242 -8.75 16.21 17.67
C ASP A 242 -7.75 16.53 16.55
N TYR A 243 -8.20 16.51 15.29
CA TYR A 243 -7.40 16.94 14.15
C TYR A 243 -6.91 18.39 14.30
N GLN A 244 -7.81 19.31 14.63
CA GLN A 244 -7.47 20.74 14.77
C GLN A 244 -6.48 20.99 15.90
N GLU A 245 -6.64 20.31 17.05
CA GLU A 245 -5.73 20.43 18.18
C GLU A 245 -4.32 19.90 17.87
N ILE A 246 -4.23 18.75 17.22
CA ILE A 246 -2.95 18.18 16.78
C ILE A 246 -2.30 19.09 15.72
N ALA A 247 -3.09 19.59 14.76
CA ALA A 247 -2.60 20.52 13.75
C ALA A 247 -2.05 21.81 14.35
N ALA A 248 -2.74 22.38 15.34
CA ALA A 248 -2.28 23.56 16.06
C ALA A 248 -1.00 23.29 16.86
N ARG A 249 -0.91 22.15 17.55
CA ARG A 249 0.28 21.78 18.36
C ARG A 249 1.55 21.66 17.52
N PHE A 250 1.45 21.04 16.35
CA PHE A 250 2.59 20.76 15.47
C PHE A 250 2.73 21.76 14.33
N ALA A 251 2.02 22.89 14.39
CA ALA A 251 2.15 23.97 13.43
C ALA A 251 3.59 24.49 13.38
N GLY A 252 4.13 24.65 12.16
CA GLY A 252 5.51 25.09 11.92
C GLY A 252 6.58 24.01 12.08
N SER A 253 6.21 22.79 12.50
CA SER A 253 7.13 21.66 12.48
C SER A 253 7.29 21.06 11.08
N ARG A 254 8.15 20.05 10.95
CA ARG A 254 8.31 19.26 9.72
C ARG A 254 7.16 18.27 9.47
N PHE A 255 6.25 18.07 10.43
CA PHE A 255 5.13 17.15 10.28
C PHE A 255 4.00 17.76 9.44
N GLN A 256 3.57 17.03 8.43
CA GLN A 256 2.31 17.25 7.72
C GLN A 256 1.18 16.55 8.49
N ILE A 257 0.08 17.24 8.76
CA ILE A 257 -1.01 16.70 9.58
C ILE A 257 -2.19 16.33 8.67
N GLU A 258 -2.55 15.05 8.68
CA GLU A 258 -3.63 14.51 7.83
C GLU A 258 -4.68 13.81 8.69
N GLY A 259 -5.96 14.10 8.42
CA GLY A 259 -7.09 13.43 9.04
C GLY A 259 -7.70 12.40 8.09
N PHE A 260 -7.90 11.17 8.55
CA PHE A 260 -8.58 10.13 7.77
C PHE A 260 -9.65 9.44 8.61
N LYS A 261 -10.74 9.02 7.95
CA LYS A 261 -11.68 8.10 8.58
C LYS A 261 -11.00 6.76 8.78
N ALA A 262 -11.28 6.11 9.92
CA ALA A 262 -10.91 4.73 10.14
C ALA A 262 -11.46 3.84 9.02
N ASN A 263 -10.77 2.75 8.71
CA ASN A 263 -11.17 1.79 7.70
C ASN A 263 -11.50 0.46 8.38
N ASP A 264 -12.60 -0.16 7.99
CA ASP A 264 -13.11 -1.40 8.59
C ASP A 264 -12.34 -2.67 8.16
N ARG A 265 -11.30 -2.50 7.35
CA ARG A 265 -10.45 -3.58 6.83
C ARG A 265 -11.25 -4.59 6.01
N ALA A 266 -12.00 -4.07 5.04
CA ALA A 266 -12.88 -4.86 4.18
C ALA A 266 -13.89 -5.68 5.00
N GLN A 267 -14.55 -5.00 5.94
CA GLN A 267 -15.55 -5.53 6.87
C GLN A 267 -15.01 -6.52 7.91
N TYR A 268 -13.70 -6.60 8.12
CA TYR A 268 -13.14 -7.40 9.21
C TYR A 268 -13.48 -6.79 10.58
N LEU A 269 -13.49 -5.46 10.68
CA LEU A 269 -13.88 -4.72 11.87
C LEU A 269 -15.35 -4.31 11.80
N THR A 270 -16.01 -4.30 12.97
CA THR A 270 -17.31 -3.63 13.12
C THR A 270 -17.06 -2.23 13.67
N LEU A 271 -17.01 -1.26 12.76
CA LEU A 271 -16.98 0.17 13.09
C LEU A 271 -18.36 0.77 12.90
N GLU A 272 -18.69 1.82 13.66
CA GLU A 272 -19.90 2.64 13.50
C GLU A 272 -19.80 3.50 12.22
N MET A 273 -19.77 2.83 11.07
CA MET A 273 -19.61 3.42 9.75
C MET A 273 -20.57 2.76 8.77
N GLU A 274 -20.90 3.47 7.69
CA GLU A 274 -21.68 2.91 6.60
C GLU A 274 -20.96 1.71 6.00
N ARG A 275 -21.58 0.52 6.08
CA ARG A 275 -21.02 -0.69 5.52
C ARG A 275 -21.18 -0.66 4.00
N ILE A 276 -20.07 -0.82 3.30
CA ILE A 276 -20.11 -0.97 1.85
C ILE A 276 -20.88 -2.24 1.49
N GLN A 277 -21.86 -2.09 0.61
CA GLN A 277 -22.53 -3.25 0.01
C GLN A 277 -21.54 -3.99 -0.90
N PRO A 278 -21.52 -5.33 -0.87
CA PRO A 278 -20.65 -6.10 -1.73
C PRO A 278 -20.78 -5.68 -3.20
N GLN A 279 -19.65 -5.32 -3.79
CA GLN A 279 -19.59 -4.79 -5.15
C GLN A 279 -19.80 -5.93 -6.15
N ALA A 280 -20.77 -5.76 -7.06
CA ALA A 280 -21.09 -6.76 -8.07
C ALA A 280 -20.01 -6.84 -9.16
N THR A 281 -19.47 -5.69 -9.57
CA THR A 281 -18.40 -5.56 -10.57
C THR A 281 -17.13 -5.02 -9.93
N LEU A 282 -15.98 -5.52 -10.39
CA LEU A 282 -14.65 -5.06 -9.96
C LEU A 282 -13.90 -4.57 -11.20
N ARG A 283 -13.13 -3.49 -11.04
CA ARG A 283 -12.37 -2.80 -12.10
C ARG A 283 -10.99 -2.33 -11.62
N GLY A 284 -10.48 -2.93 -10.56
CA GLY A 284 -9.16 -2.65 -10.00
C GLY A 284 -9.20 -2.26 -8.52
N CYS A 285 -8.07 -1.70 -8.06
CA CYS A 285 -7.88 -1.23 -6.70
C CYS A 285 -7.19 0.13 -6.76
N GLU A 286 -7.62 1.11 -5.97
CA GLU A 286 -7.02 2.45 -5.96
C GLU A 286 -6.22 2.77 -4.70
N GLN A 287 -6.02 1.79 -3.81
CA GLN A 287 -5.23 2.01 -2.60
C GLN A 287 -3.75 2.15 -2.94
N MET A 288 -3.26 3.41 -2.95
CA MET A 288 -1.86 3.75 -3.25
C MET A 288 -1.39 3.20 -4.60
N GLY A 289 -2.12 3.53 -5.66
CA GLY A 289 -1.92 2.91 -6.97
C GLY A 289 -2.79 1.66 -7.06
N SER A 290 -2.20 0.48 -7.20
CA SER A 290 -2.93 -0.80 -7.23
C SER A 290 -2.24 -1.85 -6.37
N ARG A 291 -2.88 -2.30 -5.28
CA ARG A 291 -2.31 -3.32 -4.38
C ARG A 291 -1.94 -4.62 -5.11
N PRO A 292 -2.81 -5.22 -5.97
CA PRO A 292 -2.47 -6.48 -6.65
C PRO A 292 -1.31 -6.40 -7.67
N LEU A 293 -1.02 -5.21 -8.22
CA LEU A 293 -0.05 -5.04 -9.30
C LEU A 293 1.25 -4.34 -8.87
N GLN A 294 1.18 -3.53 -7.82
CA GLN A 294 2.28 -2.64 -7.40
C GLN A 294 2.78 -2.88 -5.98
N HIS A 295 2.17 -3.81 -5.24
CA HIS A 295 2.52 -4.09 -3.85
C HIS A 295 2.80 -5.57 -3.61
N LEU A 296 3.64 -5.83 -2.62
CA LEU A 296 3.80 -7.15 -2.01
C LEU A 296 3.67 -7.01 -0.49
N HIS A 297 2.87 -7.86 0.14
CA HIS A 297 2.65 -7.83 1.58
C HIS A 297 3.18 -9.11 2.20
N ILE A 298 4.14 -8.99 3.10
CA ILE A 298 4.88 -10.08 3.72
C ILE A 298 4.62 -10.01 5.23
N THR A 299 4.06 -11.09 5.77
CA THR A 299 3.77 -11.22 7.20
C THR A 299 5.04 -11.59 7.97
N ALA A 300 4.98 -11.50 9.31
CA ALA A 300 6.09 -11.89 10.18
C ALA A 300 6.63 -13.30 9.91
N GLN A 301 5.78 -14.22 9.45
CA GLN A 301 6.12 -15.61 9.17
C GLN A 301 6.76 -15.83 7.78
N GLY A 302 6.84 -14.80 6.95
CA GLY A 302 7.32 -14.90 5.56
C GLY A 302 6.22 -15.27 4.55
N SER A 303 4.99 -15.52 5.00
CA SER A 303 3.82 -15.67 4.13
C SER A 303 3.55 -14.36 3.39
N CYS A 304 3.20 -14.46 2.12
CA CYS A 304 2.78 -13.33 1.30
C CYS A 304 1.27 -13.34 1.12
N VAL A 305 0.60 -12.21 1.33
CA VAL A 305 -0.85 -12.06 1.19
C VAL A 305 -1.21 -11.02 0.13
N LEU A 306 -2.43 -11.08 -0.40
CA LEU A 306 -2.89 -10.20 -1.47
C LEU A 306 -2.78 -8.70 -1.13
N CYS A 307 -3.15 -8.31 0.09
CA CYS A 307 -3.25 -6.91 0.47
C CYS A 307 -3.18 -6.72 2.00
N CYS A 308 -2.75 -5.55 2.45
CA CYS A 308 -2.85 -5.13 3.86
C CYS A 308 -4.28 -5.14 4.44
N GLN A 309 -5.33 -5.27 3.64
CA GLN A 309 -6.71 -5.42 4.14
C GLN A 309 -6.99 -6.87 4.60
N ASP A 310 -6.22 -7.84 4.13
CA ASP A 310 -6.41 -9.27 4.40
C ASP A 310 -5.78 -9.68 5.74
N TYR A 311 -6.29 -9.12 6.84
CA TYR A 311 -5.77 -9.40 8.18
C TYR A 311 -5.81 -10.89 8.55
N GLY A 312 -6.87 -11.58 8.14
CA GLY A 312 -7.05 -13.01 8.40
C GLY A 312 -6.23 -13.92 7.49
N GLU A 313 -5.38 -13.36 6.63
CA GLU A 313 -4.51 -14.10 5.70
C GLU A 313 -5.30 -15.12 4.84
N GLN A 314 -6.50 -14.73 4.38
CA GLN A 314 -7.38 -15.62 3.60
C GLN A 314 -6.93 -15.78 2.14
N TYR A 315 -6.15 -14.83 1.63
CA TYR A 315 -5.69 -14.73 0.25
C TYR A 315 -4.16 -14.78 0.19
N VAL A 316 -3.59 -15.89 0.67
CA VAL A 316 -2.15 -16.17 0.60
C VAL A 316 -1.73 -16.37 -0.85
N VAL A 317 -0.68 -15.68 -1.28
CA VAL A 317 -0.15 -15.71 -2.65
C VAL A 317 1.23 -16.36 -2.76
N GLY A 318 1.87 -16.66 -1.63
CA GLY A 318 3.18 -17.32 -1.60
C GLY A 318 3.81 -17.35 -0.21
N ASP A 319 5.02 -17.88 -0.13
CA ASP A 319 5.75 -18.10 1.13
C ASP A 319 7.27 -18.01 0.92
N LEU A 320 7.89 -16.95 1.43
CA LEU A 320 9.30 -16.62 1.25
C LEU A 320 10.26 -17.45 2.14
N THR A 321 9.73 -18.36 2.95
CA THR A 321 10.55 -19.38 3.61
C THR A 321 11.05 -20.44 2.63
N ARG A 322 10.35 -20.60 1.49
CA ARG A 322 10.60 -21.64 0.48
C ARG A 322 10.59 -21.14 -0.97
N GLN A 323 10.03 -19.97 -1.24
CA GLN A 323 9.97 -19.35 -2.56
C GLN A 323 10.82 -18.07 -2.59
N THR A 324 11.21 -17.67 -3.79
CA THR A 324 11.76 -16.36 -4.09
C THR A 324 10.66 -15.32 -4.28
N VAL A 325 10.99 -14.04 -4.11
CA VAL A 325 10.11 -12.90 -4.41
C VAL A 325 9.61 -12.95 -5.85
N ALA A 326 10.47 -13.33 -6.80
CA ALA A 326 10.09 -13.45 -8.21
C ALA A 326 9.03 -14.53 -8.43
N GLU A 327 9.18 -15.71 -7.80
CA GLU A 327 8.20 -16.80 -7.88
C GLU A 327 6.85 -16.42 -7.27
N VAL A 328 6.83 -15.63 -6.19
CA VAL A 328 5.59 -15.13 -5.60
C VAL A 328 4.92 -14.10 -6.52
N LEU A 329 5.67 -13.10 -7.01
CA LEU A 329 5.13 -12.02 -7.84
C LEU A 329 4.60 -12.49 -9.20
N THR A 330 5.14 -13.60 -9.71
CA THR A 330 4.73 -14.24 -10.97
C THR A 330 3.87 -15.50 -10.74
N GLY A 331 3.52 -15.81 -9.50
CA GLY A 331 2.78 -17.01 -9.10
C GLY A 331 1.33 -17.03 -9.59
N SER A 332 0.77 -18.22 -9.75
CA SER A 332 -0.60 -18.44 -10.26
C SER A 332 -1.69 -17.84 -9.36
N GLU A 333 -1.47 -17.84 -8.05
CA GLU A 333 -2.42 -17.30 -7.06
C GLU A 333 -2.56 -15.79 -7.19
N LEU A 334 -1.44 -15.07 -7.21
CA LEU A 334 -1.46 -13.62 -7.40
C LEU A 334 -2.01 -13.23 -8.78
N ALA A 335 -1.65 -13.99 -9.83
CA ALA A 335 -2.20 -13.81 -11.17
C ALA A 335 -3.74 -13.97 -11.20
N ARG A 336 -4.27 -15.00 -10.52
CA ARG A 336 -5.70 -15.22 -10.34
C ARG A 336 -6.37 -14.05 -9.63
N TYR A 337 -5.81 -13.59 -8.50
CA TYR A 337 -6.38 -12.48 -7.76
C TYR A 337 -6.31 -11.15 -8.54
N ARG A 338 -5.30 -10.93 -9.39
CA ARG A 338 -5.29 -9.80 -10.32
C ARG A 338 -6.46 -9.86 -11.29
N ARG A 339 -6.73 -11.02 -11.91
CA ARG A 339 -7.89 -11.18 -12.83
C ARG A 339 -9.21 -10.92 -12.11
N TRP A 340 -9.37 -11.40 -10.88
CA TRP A 340 -10.55 -11.13 -10.05
C TRP A 340 -10.69 -9.66 -9.65
N SER A 341 -9.62 -9.03 -9.15
CA SER A 341 -9.63 -7.62 -8.73
C SER A 341 -9.94 -6.65 -9.87
N TYR A 342 -9.64 -7.02 -11.12
CA TYR A 342 -9.93 -6.19 -12.31
C TYR A 342 -11.16 -6.66 -13.11
N GLY A 343 -11.90 -7.65 -12.60
CA GLY A 343 -13.13 -8.12 -13.25
C GLY A 343 -12.91 -8.83 -14.59
N LEU A 344 -11.70 -9.31 -14.87
CA LEU A 344 -11.40 -10.12 -16.06
C LEU A 344 -11.93 -11.54 -15.92
N GLU A 345 -12.08 -12.00 -14.68
CA GLU A 345 -12.76 -13.22 -14.29
C GLU A 345 -13.74 -12.91 -13.15
N ASN A 346 -14.83 -13.66 -13.07
CA ASN A 346 -15.78 -13.53 -11.97
C ASN A 346 -15.14 -13.99 -10.67
N ALA A 347 -14.96 -13.05 -9.74
CA ALA A 347 -14.50 -13.34 -8.39
C ALA A 347 -15.62 -14.01 -7.58
N PRO A 348 -15.29 -14.92 -6.64
CA PRO A 348 -16.26 -15.44 -5.67
C PRO A 348 -16.96 -14.34 -4.86
N ASP A 349 -18.16 -14.58 -4.34
CA ASP A 349 -18.93 -13.60 -3.57
C ASP A 349 -18.23 -13.18 -2.27
N ASN A 350 -17.44 -14.10 -1.68
CA ASN A 350 -16.65 -13.84 -0.49
C ASN A 350 -15.29 -13.18 -0.77
N PHE A 351 -14.96 -12.86 -2.04
CA PHE A 351 -13.70 -12.22 -2.39
C PHE A 351 -13.52 -10.88 -1.67
N ILE A 352 -12.40 -10.69 -0.97
CA ILE A 352 -12.16 -9.54 -0.09
C ILE A 352 -12.35 -8.19 -0.79
N CYS A 353 -11.95 -8.07 -2.07
CA CYS A 353 -12.07 -6.82 -2.80
C CYS A 353 -13.54 -6.40 -3.01
N ARG A 354 -14.50 -7.34 -3.04
CA ARG A 354 -15.93 -6.98 -3.15
C ARG A 354 -16.43 -6.16 -1.96
N LYS A 355 -15.74 -6.24 -0.81
CA LYS A 355 -16.12 -5.59 0.45
C LYS A 355 -15.21 -4.41 0.81
N CYS A 356 -14.24 -4.09 -0.04
CA CYS A 356 -13.19 -3.12 0.26
C CYS A 356 -13.54 -1.72 -0.25
N ILE A 357 -13.33 -0.70 0.58
CA ILE A 357 -13.57 0.71 0.25
C ILE A 357 -12.66 1.26 -0.87
N PHE A 358 -11.58 0.54 -1.19
CA PHE A 358 -10.62 0.92 -2.23
C PHE A 358 -10.77 0.12 -3.52
N ALA A 359 -11.78 -0.74 -3.61
CA ALA A 359 -12.07 -1.45 -4.85
C ALA A 359 -12.72 -0.50 -5.84
N ARG A 360 -12.22 -0.50 -7.08
CA ARG A 360 -12.82 0.22 -8.20
C ARG A 360 -13.91 -0.65 -8.82
N THR A 361 -15.02 -0.08 -9.25
CA THR A 361 -16.23 -0.85 -9.61
C THR A 361 -16.91 -0.44 -10.90
#